data_AF-A0A377DKZ2-F1
#
_entry.id   AF-A0A377DKZ2-F1
#
_cell.length_a   1.000
_cell.length_b   1.000
_cell.length_c   1.000
_cell.angle_alpha   90.00
_cell.angle_beta   90.00
_cell.angle_gamma   90.00
#
_symmetry.space_group_name_H-M   'P 1'
#
loop_
_entity.id
_entity.type
_entity.pdbx_description
1 polymer ?
#
loop_
_entity_poly.entity_id
_entity_poly.type
_entity_poly.pdbx_seq_one_letter_code
_entity_poly.pdbx_strand_id
1 'polypeptide(L)' 'MLLGDRSKQRMNETLFAPLFRLLPGNWKSIDARDVARVMLAESMRPEHEGVTILSSSELRKRAE' A
#
# COMPACT_ATOMS: atom_id res chain seq x y z
N MET A 1 -0.07 -5.23 -5.06
CA MET A 1 -0.64 -4.35 -6.10
C MET A 1 -1.19 -3.08 -5.45
N LEU A 2 -0.88 -1.90 -6.00
CA LEU A 2 -1.36 -0.61 -5.50
C LEU A 2 -2.69 -0.26 -6.20
N LEU A 3 -3.77 -0.19 -5.44
CA LEU A 3 -5.13 0.11 -5.94
C LEU A 3 -5.43 1.60 -5.80
N GLY A 4 -6.24 2.15 -6.69
CA GLY A 4 -6.67 3.54 -6.64
C GLY A 4 -7.09 4.04 -8.01
N ASP A 5 -7.75 5.19 -8.05
CA ASP A 5 -8.14 5.81 -9.32
C ASP A 5 -6.91 6.30 -10.09
N ARG A 6 -6.94 6.13 -11.42
CA ARG A 6 -5.85 6.50 -12.32
C ARG A 6 -6.40 7.01 -13.64
N SER A 7 -5.82 8.10 -14.14
CA SER A 7 -6.16 8.68 -15.45
C SER A 7 -5.89 7.73 -16.63
N LYS A 8 -4.88 6.86 -16.51
CA LYS A 8 -4.64 5.72 -17.40
C LYS A 8 -4.82 4.42 -16.61
N GLN A 9 -6.04 3.87 -16.65
CA GLN A 9 -6.30 2.56 -16.07
C GLN A 9 -5.50 1.50 -16.83
N ARG A 10 -4.74 0.69 -16.09
CA ARG A 10 -4.12 -0.51 -16.67
C ARG A 10 -5.22 -1.56 -16.72
N MET A 11 -5.73 -1.88 -17.91
CA MET A 11 -6.79 -2.90 -18.11
C MET A 11 -6.49 -4.20 -17.33
N ASN A 12 -5.21 -4.56 -17.25
CA ASN A 12 -4.70 -5.73 -16.55
C ASN A 12 -4.97 -5.67 -15.03
N GLU A 13 -4.93 -4.47 -14.41
CA GLU A 13 -5.18 -4.30 -12.97
C GLU A 13 -6.63 -4.64 -12.61
N THR A 14 -7.60 -4.27 -13.44
CA THR A 14 -9.03 -4.55 -13.18
C THR A 14 -9.34 -6.04 -13.23
N LEU A 15 -8.72 -6.78 -14.15
CA LEU A 15 -8.92 -8.23 -14.29
C LEU A 15 -8.26 -9.02 -13.14
N PHE A 16 -7.07 -8.62 -12.70
CA PHE A 16 -6.31 -9.34 -11.68
C PHE A 16 -6.51 -8.82 -10.24
N ALA A 17 -7.16 -7.67 -10.04
CA ALA A 17 -7.44 -7.12 -8.70
C ALA A 17 -8.16 -8.09 -7.75
N PRO A 18 -9.18 -8.86 -8.17
CA PRO A 18 -9.82 -9.83 -7.30
C PRO A 18 -8.84 -10.91 -6.82
N LEU A 19 -7.93 -11.36 -7.69
CA LEU A 19 -6.91 -12.34 -7.34
C LEU A 19 -5.95 -11.79 -6.29
N PHE A 20 -5.42 -10.57 -6.49
CA PHE A 20 -4.52 -9.93 -5.54
C PHE A 20 -5.20 -9.50 -4.24
N ARG A 21 -6.54 -9.51 -4.14
CA ARG A 21 -7.25 -9.31 -2.87
C ARG A 21 -7.29 -10.58 -2.02
N LEU A 22 -7.21 -11.76 -2.63
CA LEU A 22 -7.31 -13.05 -1.96
C LEU A 22 -5.94 -13.62 -1.54
N LEU A 23 -4.84 -13.11 -2.10
CA LEU A 23 -3.49 -13.58 -1.76
C LEU A 23 -3.07 -13.17 -0.33
N PRO A 24 -2.36 -14.04 0.41
CA PRO A 24 -1.92 -13.76 1.77
C PRO A 24 -0.70 -12.84 1.84
N GLY A 25 -0.45 -12.30 3.03
CA GLY A 25 0.79 -11.58 3.35
C GLY A 25 1.05 -10.37 2.46
N ASN A 26 2.30 -10.21 2.02
CA ASN A 26 2.76 -9.05 1.26
C ASN A 26 2.21 -8.99 -0.19
N TRP A 27 1.57 -10.07 -0.65
CA TRP A 27 1.07 -10.20 -2.00
C TRP A 27 -0.34 -9.62 -2.14
N LYS A 28 -1.02 -9.43 -1.00
CA LYS A 28 -2.31 -8.75 -0.93
C LYS A 28 -2.18 -7.32 -1.47
N SER A 29 -3.19 -6.89 -2.20
CA SER A 29 -3.33 -5.52 -2.66
C SER A 29 -3.49 -4.52 -1.48
N ILE A 30 -3.15 -3.26 -1.73
CA ILE A 30 -3.27 -2.15 -0.77
C ILE A 30 -3.78 -0.92 -1.51
N ASP A 31 -4.64 -0.12 -0.85
CA ASP A 31 -5.13 1.13 -1.39
C ASP A 31 -4.04 2.21 -1.36
N ALA A 32 -3.91 2.99 -2.43
CA ALA A 32 -2.97 4.09 -2.51
C ALA A 32 -3.24 5.16 -1.44
N ARG A 33 -4.50 5.36 -1.05
CA ARG A 33 -4.89 6.25 0.04
C ARG A 33 -4.29 5.82 1.37
N ASP A 34 -4.30 4.52 1.64
CA ASP A 34 -3.77 3.96 2.88
C ASP A 34 -2.25 4.11 2.94
N VAL A 35 -1.56 3.84 1.83
CA VAL A 35 -0.13 4.12 1.70
C VAL A 35 0.18 5.59 1.96
N ALA A 36 -0.56 6.51 1.33
CA ALA A 36 -0.35 7.95 1.50
C ALA A 36 -0.58 8.40 2.95
N ARG A 37 -1.59 7.86 3.64
CA ARG A 37 -1.87 8.14 5.05
C ARG A 37 -0.70 7.72 5.93
N VAL A 38 -0.17 6.51 5.74
CA VAL A 38 0.96 6.02 6.53
C VAL A 38 2.24 6.79 6.20
N MET A 39 2.51 7.09 4.93
CA MET A 39 3.68 7.91 4.55
C MET A 39 3.64 9.29 5.20
N LEU A 40 2.48 9.93 5.24
CA LEU A 40 2.31 11.21 5.92
C LEU A 40 2.57 11.07 7.43
N ALA A 41 2.02 10.05 8.07
CA ALA A 41 2.26 9.80 9.49
C ALA A 41 3.75 9.53 9.79
N GLU A 42 4.43 8.72 8.97
CA GLU A 42 5.87 8.44 9.13
C GLU A 42 6.73 9.69 8.91
N SER A 43 6.35 10.59 7.98
CA SER A 43 7.07 11.85 7.75
C SER A 43 7.03 12.82 8.94
N MET A 44 6.06 12.65 9.84
CA MET A 44 5.91 13.46 11.04
C MET A 44 6.58 12.84 12.27
N ARG A 45 7.19 11.66 12.14
CA ARG A 45 7.89 11.01 13.25
C ARG A 45 9.24 11.71 13.48
N PRO A 46 9.74 11.73 14.73
CA PRO A 46 11.07 12.25 15.02
C PRO A 46 12.12 11.55 14.15
N GLU A 47 13.17 12.30 13.77
CA GLU A 47 14.30 11.70 13.05
C GLU A 47 14.88 10.54 13.85
N HIS A 48 15.17 9.46 13.14
CA HIS A 48 15.83 8.29 13.68
C HIS A 48 17.00 7.93 12.79
N GLU A 49 18.06 7.39 13.38
CA GLU A 49 19.20 6.90 12.62
C GLU A 49 18.79 5.63 11.83
N GLY A 50 19.29 5.50 10.60
CA GLY A 50 19.05 4.33 9.74
C GLY A 50 17.84 4.40 8.80
N VAL A 51 17.57 3.28 8.11
CA VAL A 51 16.52 3.16 7.08
C VAL A 51 15.38 2.28 7.59
N THR A 52 14.16 2.81 7.57
CA THR A 52 12.94 2.04 7.89
C THR A 52 12.29 1.52 6.62
N ILE A 53 12.15 0.20 6.51
CA ILE A 53 11.43 -0.46 5.41
C ILE A 53 10.08 -0.93 5.93
N LEU A 54 9.00 -0.44 5.33
CA LEU A 54 7.63 -0.88 5.64
C LEU A 54 7.09 -1.77 4.53
N SER A 55 6.76 -3.01 4.87
CA SER A 55 6.11 -3.94 3.95
C SER A 55 4.64 -3.58 3.71
N SER A 56 4.05 -4.08 2.63
CA SER A 56 2.64 -3.82 2.31
C SER A 56 1.68 -4.33 3.39
N SER A 57 2.06 -5.38 4.13
CA SER A 57 1.27 -5.89 5.25
C SER A 57 1.32 -4.96 6.46
N GLU A 58 2.49 -4.40 6.79
CA GLU A 58 2.64 -3.40 7.85
C GLU A 58 1.92 -2.10 7.50
N LEU A 59 2.01 -1.64 6.24
CA LEU A 59 1.29 -0.46 5.78
C LEU A 59 -0.23 -0.64 5.93
N ARG A 60 -0.79 -1.81 5.55
CA ARG A 60 -2.21 -2.10 5.77
C ARG A 60 -2.58 -2.06 7.26
N LYS A 61 -1.80 -2.74 8.11
CA LYS A 61 -2.06 -2.79 9.55
C LYS A 61 -2.02 -1.40 10.22
N ARG A 62 -1.18 -0.49 9.73
CA ARG A 62 -1.09 0.90 10.24
C ARG A 62 -2.16 1.83 9.67
N ALA A 63 -2.83 1.43 8.60
CA ALA A 63 -3.86 2.22 7.94
C ALA A 63 -5.29 1.92 8.43
N GLU A 64 -5.49 0.76 9.08
CA GLU A 64 -6.67 0.41 9.90
C GLU A 64 -6.80 1.34 11.11
#